data_AF-A0A916BWL1-F1
#
_entry.id   AF-A0A916BWL1-F1
#
_cell.length_a   1.000
_cell.length_b   1.000
_cell.length_c   1.000
_cell.angle_alpha   90.00
_cell.angle_beta   90.00
_cell.angle_gamma   90.00
#
_symmetry.space_group_name_H-M   'P 1'
#
loop_
_entity.id
_entity.type
_entity.pdbx_description
1 polymer ?
#
loop_
_entity_poly.entity_id
_entity_poly.type
_entity_poly.pdbx_seq_one_letter_code
_entity_poly.pdbx_strand_id
1 'polypeptide(L)'
;MFFDYACNTFFMSHDGVYEDYKCYDISDAQEKEWRREYIALWISRLGVDDLTHVDRLCDAWADEALPALMEMAAKGDSYAKLWYANAIWQLADGSSCDMLVRWKARRVANALWQSLLTEDIELTESHKVHIASLLPALQSSAPDEYIQRYARQRLESMHHPK
;
A
#
# COMPACT_ATOMS: atom_id res chain seq x y z
N MET A 1 4.08 -16.85 -18.97
CA MET A 1 4.69 -15.55 -18.55
C MET A 1 4.19 -15.27 -17.13
N PHE A 2 5.03 -14.72 -16.25
CA PHE A 2 4.74 -14.51 -14.82
C PHE A 2 3.91 -13.23 -14.65
N PHE A 3 2.83 -13.25 -13.87
CA PHE A 3 1.93 -12.09 -13.83
C PHE A 3 1.37 -11.71 -12.45
N ASP A 4 1.35 -12.60 -11.45
CA ASP A 4 0.74 -12.25 -10.17
C ASP A 4 1.47 -12.87 -8.98
N TYR A 5 1.61 -12.09 -7.91
CA TYR A 5 2.03 -12.58 -6.59
C TYR A 5 0.93 -12.22 -5.62
N ALA A 6 0.20 -13.24 -5.18
CA ALA A 6 -0.92 -13.11 -4.26
C ALA A 6 -0.77 -14.12 -3.12
N CYS A 7 -1.16 -13.74 -1.90
CA CYS A 7 -1.14 -14.63 -0.73
C CYS A 7 0.21 -15.35 -0.51
N ASN A 8 1.33 -14.65 -0.72
CA ASN A 8 2.69 -15.19 -0.61
C ASN A 8 3.04 -16.32 -1.59
N THR A 9 2.42 -16.34 -2.77
CA THR A 9 2.66 -17.36 -3.80
C THR A 9 2.78 -16.71 -5.18
N PHE A 10 3.79 -17.12 -5.95
CA PHE A 10 3.89 -16.72 -7.36
C PHE A 10 2.95 -17.55 -8.22
N PHE A 11 2.15 -16.89 -9.05
CA PHE A 11 1.31 -17.58 -10.01
C PHE A 11 1.94 -17.50 -11.39
N MET A 12 2.09 -18.66 -12.02
CA MET A 12 2.45 -18.76 -13.43
C MET A 12 1.20 -18.94 -14.26
N SER A 13 1.08 -18.13 -15.33
CA SER A 13 0.16 -18.43 -16.41
C SER A 13 0.93 -19.06 -17.58
N HIS A 14 0.54 -20.28 -17.94
CA HIS A 14 0.99 -20.99 -19.13
C HIS A 14 -0.23 -21.63 -19.80
N ASP A 15 -0.38 -21.45 -21.11
CA ASP A 15 -1.49 -21.98 -21.91
C ASP A 15 -2.91 -21.74 -21.34
N GLY A 16 -3.10 -20.61 -20.64
CA GLY A 16 -4.39 -20.25 -20.03
C GLY A 16 -4.70 -20.93 -18.70
N VAL A 17 -3.76 -21.67 -18.12
CA VAL A 17 -3.87 -22.29 -16.79
C VAL A 17 -3.10 -21.45 -15.77
N TYR A 18 -3.70 -21.23 -14.59
CA TYR A 18 -3.07 -20.57 -13.45
C TYR A 18 -2.71 -21.62 -12.40
N GLU A 19 -1.42 -21.85 -12.18
CA GLU A 19 -0.93 -22.84 -11.22
C GLU A 19 0.05 -22.22 -10.24
N ASP A 20 0.15 -22.82 -9.05
CA ASP A 20 1.22 -22.56 -8.10
C ASP A 20 2.55 -23.04 -8.72
N TYR A 21 3.49 -22.12 -8.90
CA TYR A 21 4.83 -22.40 -9.44
C TYR A 21 5.60 -23.49 -8.65
N LYS A 22 5.20 -23.79 -7.39
CA LYS A 22 5.79 -24.86 -6.57
C LYS A 22 5.69 -26.25 -7.21
N CYS A 23 4.81 -26.44 -8.19
CA CYS A 23 4.76 -27.67 -8.98
C CYS A 23 5.95 -27.85 -9.95
N TYR A 24 6.83 -26.85 -10.09
CA TYR A 24 7.87 -26.79 -11.13
C TYR A 24 9.31 -26.72 -10.58
N ASP A 25 9.71 -27.54 -9.60
CA ASP A 25 11.11 -27.66 -9.10
C ASP A 25 11.91 -26.33 -9.03
N ILE A 26 11.24 -25.23 -8.65
CA ILE A 26 11.84 -23.89 -8.63
C ILE A 26 12.73 -23.76 -7.39
N SER A 27 13.97 -23.31 -7.59
CA SER A 27 14.89 -23.08 -6.49
C SER A 27 14.56 -21.81 -5.71
N ASP A 28 14.85 -21.80 -4.40
CA ASP A 28 14.71 -20.61 -3.54
C ASP A 28 15.44 -19.37 -4.11
N ALA A 29 16.57 -19.57 -4.79
CA ALA A 29 17.34 -18.48 -5.39
C ALA A 29 16.57 -17.82 -6.55
N GLN A 30 15.90 -18.65 -7.37
CA GLN A 30 15.08 -18.18 -8.48
C GLN A 30 13.81 -17.48 -7.99
N GLU A 31 13.16 -18.01 -6.97
CA GLU A 31 12.01 -17.36 -6.34
C GLU A 31 12.37 -15.98 -5.78
N LYS A 32 13.51 -15.88 -5.08
CA LYS A 32 14.00 -14.59 -4.55
C LYS A 32 14.27 -13.59 -5.67
N GLU A 33 14.81 -14.04 -6.79
CA GLU A 33 15.03 -13.19 -7.97
C GLU A 33 13.70 -12.66 -8.52
N TRP A 34 12.72 -13.53 -8.74
CA TRP A 34 11.40 -13.12 -9.23
C TRP A 34 10.68 -12.18 -8.27
N ARG A 35 10.80 -12.40 -6.96
CA ARG A 35 10.30 -11.44 -5.96
C ARG A 35 10.92 -10.07 -6.15
N ARG A 36 12.25 -10.02 -6.29
CA ARG A 36 12.98 -8.78 -6.50
C ARG A 36 12.53 -8.07 -7.77
N GLU A 37 12.40 -8.79 -8.88
CA GLU A 37 11.94 -8.24 -10.17
C GLU A 37 10.49 -7.71 -10.07
N TYR A 38 9.59 -8.47 -9.45
CA TYR A 38 8.20 -8.08 -9.24
C TYR A 38 8.10 -6.80 -8.40
N ILE A 39 8.79 -6.74 -7.27
CA ILE A 39 8.79 -5.56 -6.39
C ILE A 39 9.40 -4.36 -7.11
N ALA A 40 10.53 -4.54 -7.81
CA ALA A 40 11.17 -3.47 -8.57
C ALA A 40 10.26 -2.91 -9.67
N LEU A 41 9.50 -3.76 -10.37
CA LEU A 41 8.51 -3.35 -11.36
C LEU A 41 7.46 -2.43 -10.73
N TRP A 42 6.85 -2.83 -9.62
CA TRP A 42 5.79 -2.04 -8.99
C TRP A 42 6.32 -0.76 -8.33
N ILE A 43 7.51 -0.79 -7.73
CA ILE A 43 8.20 0.42 -7.24
C ILE A 43 8.40 1.42 -8.39
N SER A 44 8.85 0.97 -9.56
CA SER A 44 9.10 1.85 -10.72
C SER A 44 7.84 2.53 -11.28
N ARG A 45 6.66 2.02 -10.91
CA ARG A 45 5.35 2.53 -11.34
C ARG A 45 4.60 3.27 -10.24
N LEU A 46 5.20 3.43 -9.05
CA LEU A 46 4.58 4.21 -7.99
C LEU A 46 4.27 5.62 -8.49
N GLY A 47 3.03 6.02 -8.31
CA GLY A 47 2.51 7.34 -8.66
C GLY A 47 1.63 7.88 -7.53
N VAL A 48 1.19 9.12 -7.70
CA VAL A 48 0.28 9.76 -6.75
C VAL A 48 -1.17 9.72 -7.24
N ASP A 49 -1.41 9.58 -8.54
CA ASP A 49 -2.75 9.55 -9.13
C ASP A 49 -3.32 8.13 -9.28
N ASP A 50 -2.46 7.13 -9.51
CA ASP A 50 -2.85 5.71 -9.61
C ASP A 50 -2.22 4.89 -8.48
N LEU A 51 -3.08 4.56 -7.52
CA LEU A 51 -2.72 3.86 -6.30
C LEU A 51 -2.77 2.33 -6.45
N THR A 52 -3.15 1.81 -7.62
CA THR A 52 -3.18 0.35 -7.89
C THR A 52 -1.81 -0.29 -7.62
N HIS A 53 -0.73 0.43 -7.91
CA HIS A 53 0.64 -0.04 -7.69
C HIS A 53 0.97 -0.18 -6.18
N VAL A 54 0.37 0.65 -5.33
CA VAL A 54 0.48 0.56 -3.88
C VAL A 54 -0.22 -0.71 -3.39
N ASP A 55 -1.44 -0.97 -3.87
CA ASP A 55 -2.20 -2.17 -3.53
C ASP A 55 -1.43 -3.45 -3.91
N ARG A 56 -0.83 -3.49 -5.11
CA ARG A 56 -0.02 -4.65 -5.56
C ARG A 56 1.18 -4.94 -4.68
N LEU A 57 1.81 -3.91 -4.10
CA LEU A 57 2.90 -4.09 -3.16
C LEU A 57 2.39 -4.58 -1.79
N CYS A 58 1.24 -4.10 -1.33
CA CYS A 58 0.59 -4.55 -0.10
C CYS A 58 0.14 -6.01 -0.18
N ASP A 59 -0.52 -6.40 -1.27
CA ASP A 59 -0.97 -7.78 -1.51
C ASP A 59 0.20 -8.77 -1.53
N ALA A 60 1.36 -8.28 -1.99
CA ALA A 60 2.60 -9.05 -2.04
C ALA A 60 3.43 -9.04 -0.75
N TRP A 61 2.95 -8.38 0.30
CA TRP A 61 3.70 -8.18 1.55
C TRP A 61 5.13 -7.68 1.27
N ALA A 62 5.27 -6.75 0.33
CA ALA A 62 6.56 -6.25 -0.17
C ALA A 62 7.18 -5.24 0.81
N ASP A 63 7.65 -5.71 1.96
CA ASP A 63 8.29 -4.88 2.99
C ASP A 63 9.58 -4.21 2.50
N GLU A 64 10.22 -4.78 1.48
CA GLU A 64 11.36 -4.18 0.77
C GLU A 64 11.00 -2.85 0.08
N ALA A 65 9.71 -2.61 -0.20
CA ALA A 65 9.23 -1.38 -0.82
C ALA A 65 9.02 -0.22 0.17
N LEU A 66 9.13 -0.46 1.49
CA LEU A 66 8.90 0.56 2.51
C LEU A 66 9.69 1.87 2.28
N PRO A 67 10.98 1.86 1.92
CA PRO A 67 11.72 3.10 1.64
C PRO A 67 11.11 3.92 0.49
N ALA A 68 10.73 3.26 -0.61
CA ALA A 68 10.15 3.92 -1.77
C ALA A 68 8.75 4.47 -1.48
N LEU A 69 7.91 3.70 -0.76
CA LEU A 69 6.59 4.15 -0.33
C LEU A 69 6.68 5.39 0.58
N MET A 70 7.61 5.40 1.54
CA MET A 70 7.83 6.56 2.41
C MET A 70 8.28 7.81 1.63
N GLU A 71 9.09 7.66 0.59
CA GLU A 71 9.51 8.77 -0.26
C GLU A 71 8.33 9.32 -1.09
N MET A 72 7.51 8.44 -1.66
CA MET A 72 6.38 8.82 -2.49
C MET A 72 5.21 9.42 -1.70
N ALA A 73 5.02 9.01 -0.45
CA ALA A 73 3.95 9.50 0.43
C ALA A 73 3.94 11.03 0.61
N ALA A 74 5.10 11.69 0.44
CA ALA A 74 5.24 13.14 0.58
C ALA A 74 4.89 13.93 -0.70
N LYS A 75 4.67 13.25 -1.83
CA LYS A 75 4.52 13.89 -3.15
C LYS A 75 3.08 14.01 -3.63
N GLY A 76 2.16 13.30 -2.97
CA GLY A 76 0.74 13.23 -3.36
C GLY A 76 -0.16 14.19 -2.60
N ASP A 77 -1.40 14.29 -3.06
CA ASP A 77 -2.47 15.00 -2.37
C ASP A 77 -2.93 14.27 -1.10
N SER A 78 -3.92 14.78 -0.39
CA SER A 78 -4.38 14.20 0.87
C SER A 78 -4.94 12.79 0.74
N TYR A 79 -5.49 12.43 -0.43
CA TYR A 79 -5.99 11.07 -0.67
C TYR A 79 -4.85 10.08 -0.92
N ALA A 80 -3.89 10.43 -1.77
CA ALA A 80 -2.69 9.63 -1.96
C ALA A 80 -1.95 9.45 -0.63
N LYS A 81 -1.75 10.54 0.14
CA LYS A 81 -1.11 10.55 1.45
C LYS A 81 -1.77 9.52 2.40
N LEU A 82 -3.10 9.46 2.41
CA LEU A 82 -3.87 8.50 3.23
C LEU A 82 -3.55 7.04 2.86
N TRP A 83 -3.55 6.71 1.57
CA TRP A 83 -3.33 5.34 1.11
C TRP A 83 -1.88 4.90 1.26
N TYR A 84 -0.91 5.77 0.97
CA TYR A 84 0.49 5.49 1.27
C TYR A 84 0.70 5.27 2.77
N ALA A 85 0.08 6.07 3.65
CA ALA A 85 0.17 5.85 5.09
C ALA A 85 -0.38 4.47 5.51
N ASN A 86 -1.52 4.06 4.95
CA ASN A 86 -2.09 2.72 5.18
C ASN A 86 -1.15 1.61 4.72
N ALA A 87 -0.62 1.72 3.52
CA ALA A 87 0.28 0.73 2.94
C ALA A 87 1.58 0.58 3.76
N ILE A 88 2.19 1.71 4.11
CA ILE A 88 3.40 1.75 4.95
C ILE A 88 3.12 1.09 6.30
N TRP A 89 1.99 1.41 6.95
CA TRP A 89 1.64 0.80 8.23
C TRP A 89 1.42 -0.71 8.10
N GLN A 90 0.61 -1.15 7.13
CA GLN A 90 0.31 -2.57 6.91
C GLN A 90 1.58 -3.39 6.67
N LEU A 91 2.46 -2.91 5.78
CA LEU A 91 3.72 -3.57 5.49
C LEU A 91 4.65 -3.55 6.71
N ALA A 92 4.70 -2.45 7.48
CA ALA A 92 5.51 -2.42 8.70
C ALA A 92 4.94 -3.29 9.84
N ASP A 93 3.63 -3.53 9.89
CA ASP A 93 3.03 -4.34 10.95
C ASP A 93 3.13 -5.84 10.69
N GLY A 94 2.90 -6.25 9.43
CA GLY A 94 2.90 -7.67 9.06
C GLY A 94 4.24 -8.26 8.64
N SER A 95 5.31 -7.47 8.55
CA SER A 95 6.57 -7.92 7.95
C SER A 95 7.64 -8.44 8.92
N SER A 96 8.57 -9.20 8.36
CA SER A 96 9.83 -9.61 8.99
C SER A 96 10.97 -8.60 8.76
N CYS A 97 10.71 -7.41 8.23
CA CYS A 97 11.75 -6.40 8.00
C CYS A 97 12.47 -6.01 9.29
N ASP A 98 13.66 -5.43 9.10
CA ASP A 98 14.51 -4.89 10.15
C ASP A 98 13.74 -3.96 11.11
N MET A 99 14.02 -4.10 12.42
CA MET A 99 13.31 -3.39 13.47
C MET A 99 13.38 -1.86 13.33
N LEU A 100 14.52 -1.33 12.86
CA LEU A 100 14.68 0.11 12.66
C LEU A 100 13.84 0.60 11.48
N VAL A 101 13.82 -0.15 10.39
CA VAL A 101 12.98 0.15 9.21
C VAL A 101 11.51 0.14 9.61
N ARG A 102 11.09 -0.89 10.35
CA ARG A 102 9.74 -1.03 10.89
C ARG A 102 9.33 0.17 11.74
N TRP A 103 10.17 0.54 12.71
CA TRP A 103 9.88 1.66 13.60
C TRP A 103 9.78 2.99 12.84
N LYS A 104 10.70 3.23 11.90
CA LYS A 104 10.69 4.41 11.04
C LYS A 104 9.41 4.46 10.19
N ALA A 105 9.04 3.35 9.55
CA ALA A 105 7.84 3.25 8.73
C ALA A 105 6.57 3.55 9.52
N ARG A 106 6.40 2.94 10.71
CA ARG A 106 5.26 3.23 11.60
C ARG A 106 5.20 4.70 12.00
N ARG A 107 6.35 5.30 12.34
CA ARG A 107 6.41 6.73 12.69
C ARG A 107 6.01 7.61 11.50
N VAL A 108 6.42 7.27 10.29
CA VAL A 108 6.03 8.01 9.08
C VAL A 108 4.53 7.88 8.83
N ALA A 109 3.96 6.67 8.85
CA ALA A 109 2.52 6.46 8.69
C ALA A 109 1.70 7.27 9.72
N ASN A 110 2.12 7.28 10.98
CA ASN A 110 1.47 8.06 12.05
C ASN A 110 1.52 9.55 11.78
N ALA A 111 2.68 10.07 11.37
CA ALA A 111 2.84 11.48 11.04
C ALA A 111 1.94 11.89 9.86
N LEU A 112 1.79 11.02 8.85
CA LEU A 112 0.92 11.26 7.70
C LEU A 112 -0.57 11.28 8.10
N TRP A 113 -1.03 10.34 8.93
CA TRP A 113 -2.41 10.38 9.41
C TRP A 113 -2.68 11.59 10.32
N GLN A 114 -1.70 11.98 11.15
CA GLN A 114 -1.83 13.20 11.97
C GLN A 114 -1.93 14.45 11.09
N SER A 115 -1.10 14.56 10.05
CA SER A 115 -1.13 15.72 9.17
C SER A 115 -2.46 15.85 8.43
N LEU A 116 -3.09 14.73 8.05
CA LEU A 116 -4.44 14.72 7.47
C LEU A 116 -5.54 15.23 8.42
N LEU A 117 -5.29 15.32 9.72
CA LEU A 117 -6.24 15.90 10.69
C LEU A 117 -5.96 17.38 11.00
N THR A 118 -4.77 17.87 10.69
CA THR A 118 -4.31 19.22 11.07
C THR A 118 -4.10 20.15 9.90
N GLU A 119 -3.87 19.61 8.70
CA GLU A 119 -3.67 20.36 7.46
C GLU A 119 -4.99 20.44 6.66
N ASP A 120 -5.07 21.42 5.77
CA ASP A 120 -6.17 21.52 4.81
C ASP A 120 -6.17 20.31 3.87
N ILE A 121 -7.36 19.81 3.54
CA ILE A 121 -7.51 18.68 2.63
C ILE A 121 -7.45 19.17 1.20
N GLU A 122 -6.35 18.85 0.52
CA GLU A 122 -6.18 19.10 -0.89
C GLU A 122 -6.41 17.82 -1.68
N LEU A 123 -7.21 17.92 -2.75
CA LEU A 123 -7.55 16.79 -3.60
C LEU A 123 -7.48 17.17 -5.07
N THR A 124 -6.90 16.29 -5.88
CA THR A 124 -6.99 16.35 -7.34
C THR A 124 -8.43 16.06 -7.77
N GLU A 125 -8.80 16.53 -8.97
CA GLU A 125 -10.14 16.27 -9.51
C GLU A 125 -10.41 14.78 -9.73
N SER A 126 -9.39 14.00 -10.12
CA SER A 126 -9.51 12.55 -10.25
C SER A 126 -9.87 11.87 -8.93
N HIS A 127 -9.16 12.23 -7.84
CA HIS A 127 -9.46 11.68 -6.51
C HIS A 127 -10.79 12.14 -5.96
N LYS A 128 -11.20 13.40 -6.18
CA LYS A 128 -12.55 13.87 -5.80
C LYS A 128 -13.63 13.02 -6.45
N VAL A 129 -13.53 12.78 -7.76
CA VAL A 129 -14.50 11.96 -8.50
C VAL A 129 -14.51 10.53 -7.98
N HIS A 130 -13.33 9.94 -7.76
CA HIS A 130 -13.22 8.59 -7.23
C HIS A 130 -13.87 8.47 -5.84
N ILE A 131 -13.50 9.33 -4.89
CA ILE A 131 -14.05 9.33 -3.53
C ILE A 131 -15.56 9.58 -3.57
N ALA A 132 -16.04 10.53 -4.37
CA ALA A 132 -17.46 10.83 -4.51
C ALA A 132 -18.28 9.59 -4.91
N SER A 133 -17.73 8.72 -5.75
CA SER A 133 -18.38 7.45 -6.12
C SER A 133 -18.52 6.47 -4.94
N LEU A 134 -17.67 6.59 -3.92
CA LEU A 134 -17.63 5.72 -2.74
C LEU A 134 -18.40 6.29 -1.54
N LEU A 135 -18.67 7.61 -1.51
CA LEU A 135 -19.31 8.29 -0.37
C LEU A 135 -20.60 7.63 0.14
N PRO A 136 -21.52 7.13 -0.71
CA PRO A 136 -22.73 6.47 -0.23
C PRO A 136 -22.44 5.21 0.58
N ALA A 137 -21.47 4.40 0.16
CA ALA A 137 -21.06 3.19 0.87
C ALA A 137 -20.30 3.53 2.16
N LEU A 138 -19.58 4.65 2.14
CA LEU A 138 -18.78 5.13 3.27
C LEU A 138 -19.61 5.90 4.30
N GLN A 139 -20.88 6.22 4.05
CA GLN A 139 -21.68 7.06 4.95
C GLN A 139 -20.98 8.39 5.28
N SER A 140 -20.33 9.02 4.29
CA SER A 140 -19.73 10.36 4.42
C SER A 140 -20.44 11.35 3.51
N SER A 141 -20.52 12.61 3.94
CA SER A 141 -21.18 13.66 3.18
C SER A 141 -20.25 14.39 2.20
N ALA A 142 -18.93 14.36 2.45
CA ALA A 142 -17.92 15.01 1.63
C ALA A 142 -16.60 14.20 1.57
N PRO A 143 -15.79 14.36 0.49
CA PRO A 143 -14.49 13.70 0.37
C PRO A 143 -13.52 13.99 1.53
N ASP A 144 -13.48 15.23 1.99
CA ASP A 144 -12.56 15.66 3.06
C ASP A 144 -12.92 15.01 4.40
N GLU A 145 -14.23 14.95 4.70
CA GLU A 145 -14.75 14.28 5.89
C GLU A 145 -14.38 12.79 5.87
N TYR A 146 -14.45 12.14 4.71
CA TYR A 146 -14.03 10.75 4.57
C TYR A 146 -12.56 10.57 4.93
N ILE A 147 -11.67 11.38 4.39
CA ILE A 147 -10.22 11.29 4.63
C ILE A 147 -9.90 11.50 6.11
N GLN A 148 -10.43 12.57 6.71
CA GLN A 148 -10.20 12.89 8.12
C GLN A 148 -10.76 11.81 9.04
N ARG A 149 -11.98 11.32 8.78
CA ARG A 149 -12.58 10.26 9.59
C ARG A 149 -11.76 8.97 9.52
N TYR A 150 -11.30 8.59 8.32
CA TYR A 150 -10.48 7.40 8.15
C TYR A 150 -9.13 7.55 8.88
N ALA A 151 -8.44 8.68 8.73
CA ALA A 151 -7.19 8.95 9.42
C ALA A 151 -7.37 8.89 10.94
N ARG A 152 -8.45 9.49 11.48
CA ARG A 152 -8.78 9.42 12.91
C ARG A 152 -8.99 7.99 13.41
N GLN A 153 -9.79 7.20 12.68
CA GLN A 153 -10.04 5.80 13.04
C GLN A 153 -8.74 4.98 13.10
N ARG A 154 -7.82 5.22 12.15
CA ARG A 154 -6.50 4.57 12.16
C ARG A 154 -5.68 4.98 13.39
N LEU A 155 -5.60 6.28 13.70
CA LEU A 155 -4.93 6.77 14.90
C LEU A 155 -5.49 6.16 16.19
N GLU A 156 -6.81 6.13 16.34
CA GLU A 156 -7.48 5.55 17.52
C GLU A 156 -7.21 4.05 17.65
N SER A 157 -7.24 3.29 16.55
CA SER A 157 -7.00 1.84 16.56
C SER A 157 -5.60 1.45 17.05
N MET A 158 -4.62 2.35 16.95
CA MET A 158 -3.26 2.10 17.43
C MET A 158 -3.09 2.32 18.93
N HIS A 159 -3.92 3.18 19.54
CA HIS A 159 -3.89 3.44 20.98
C HIS A 159 -4.63 2.38 21.80
N HIS A 160 -5.38 1.50 21.13
CA HIS A 160 -6.04 0.34 21.72
C HIS A 160 -5.50 -0.95 21.08
N PRO A 161 -4.27 -1.38 21.42
CA PRO A 161 -3.79 -2.68 20.97
C PRO A 161 -4.73 -3.76 21.51
N LYS A 162 -5.26 -4.59 20.60
CA LYS A 162 -6.02 -5.80 20.94
C LYS A 162 -5.11 -6.84 21.59
#